data_AF-A0A7V8VI34-F1
#
_entry.id   AF-A0A7V8VI34-F1
#
_cell.length_a   1.000
_cell.length_b   1.000
_cell.length_c   1.000
_cell.angle_alpha   90.00
_cell.angle_beta   90.00
_cell.angle_gamma   90.00
#
_symmetry.space_group_name_H-M   'P 1'
#
loop_
_entity.id
_entity.type
_entity.pdbx_description
1 polymer ?
#
loop_
_entity_poly.entity_id
_entity_poly.type
_entity_poly.pdbx_seq_one_letter_code
_entity_poly.pdbx_strand_id
1 'polypeptide(L)' 'MVIVLNDDHNTFEHVARSLARTIPGVSLEGGMRIADQVHTSGQAIVWTGPREVAELYWEQLKSAGLTMAALERH' A
#
# COMPACT_ATOMS: atom_id res chain seq x y z
N MET A 1 9.44 0.97 6.48
CA MET A 1 8.43 1.65 5.63
C MET A 1 7.59 0.60 4.92
N VAL A 2 6.41 0.97 4.41
CA VAL A 2 5.50 0.07 3.69
C VAL A 2 5.43 0.50 2.24
N ILE A 3 5.68 -0.45 1.33
CA ILE A 3 5.73 -0.22 -0.12
C ILE A 3 4.75 -1.17 -0.80
N VAL A 4 3.86 -0.62 -1.62
CA VAL A 4 2.97 -1.37 -2.51
C VAL A 4 3.63 -1.45 -3.88
N LEU A 5 3.60 -2.64 -4.47
CA LEU A 5 4.10 -2.93 -5.81
C LEU A 5 2.94 -2.98 -6.80
N ASN A 6 3.22 -2.64 -8.06
CA ASN A 6 2.26 -2.83 -9.13
C ASN A 6 2.07 -4.31 -9.45
N ASP A 7 0.84 -4.66 -9.81
CA ASP A 7 0.48 -5.97 -10.33
C ASP A 7 -0.68 -5.87 -11.32
N ASP A 8 -0.89 -6.92 -12.11
CA ASP A 8 -1.93 -6.98 -13.14
C ASP A 8 -3.28 -7.51 -12.62
N HIS A 9 -3.40 -7.81 -11.32
CA HIS A 9 -4.58 -8.44 -10.73
C HIS A 9 -5.47 -7.45 -9.97
N ASN A 10 -4.87 -6.45 -9.32
CA ASN A 10 -5.55 -5.48 -8.48
C ASN A 10 -6.02 -4.27 -9.29
N THR A 11 -7.30 -3.92 -9.16
CA THR A 11 -7.83 -2.69 -9.76
C THR A 11 -7.42 -1.47 -8.94
N PHE A 12 -7.37 -0.28 -9.56
CA PHE A 12 -7.09 0.96 -8.84
C PHE A 12 -8.06 1.21 -7.69
N GLU A 13 -9.34 0.88 -7.88
CA GLU A 13 -10.36 1.02 -6.85
C GLU A 13 -10.08 0.09 -5.66
N HIS A 14 -9.67 -1.16 -5.90
CA HIS A 14 -9.33 -2.11 -4.85
C HIS A 14 -8.10 -1.66 -4.06
N VAL A 15 -7.05 -1.20 -4.75
CA VAL A 15 -5.85 -0.63 -4.12
C VAL A 15 -6.22 0.58 -3.27
N ALA A 16 -6.96 1.54 -3.84
CA ALA A 16 -7.36 2.75 -3.15
C ALA A 16 -8.19 2.48 -1.90
N ARG A 17 -9.17 1.57 -1.98
CA ARG A 17 -10.02 1.19 -0.85
C ARG A 17 -9.23 0.49 0.25
N SER A 18 -8.31 -0.38 -0.12
CA SER A 18 -7.46 -1.09 0.83
C SER A 18 -6.53 -0.12 1.57
N LEU A 19 -5.92 0.83 0.84
CA LEU A 19 -5.10 1.89 1.43
C LEU A 19 -5.90 2.78 2.37
N ALA A 20 -7.09 3.23 1.97
CA ALA A 20 -7.94 4.10 2.79
C ALA A 20 -8.47 3.39 4.04
N ARG A 21 -8.63 2.07 4.00
CA ARG A 21 -9.07 1.28 5.16
C ARG A 21 -7.95 0.99 6.16
N THR A 22 -6.72 0.83 5.67
CA THR A 22 -5.59 0.37 6.51
C THR A 22 -4.69 1.51 6.97
N ILE A 23 -4.44 2.50 6.11
CA ILE A 23 -3.49 3.57 6.39
C ILE A 23 -4.22 4.81 6.92
N PRO A 24 -3.99 5.21 8.18
CA PRO A 24 -4.64 6.40 8.74
C PRO A 24 -4.24 7.64 7.96
N GLY A 25 -5.22 8.51 7.65
CA GLY A 25 -5.02 9.73 6.88
C GLY A 25 -5.09 9.54 5.36
N VAL A 26 -5.17 8.32 4.85
CA VAL A 26 -5.43 8.07 3.42
C VAL A 26 -6.94 8.06 3.19
N SER A 27 -7.43 9.04 2.43
CA SER A 27 -8.80 9.03 1.92
C SER A 27 -8.88 8.20 0.64
N LEU A 28 -10.09 7.81 0.20
CA LEU A 28 -10.26 7.06 -1.06
C LEU A 28 -9.64 7.78 -2.27
N GLU A 29 -9.82 9.10 -2.38
CA GLU A 29 -9.21 9.91 -3.44
C GLU A 29 -7.67 9.91 -3.34
N GLY A 30 -7.11 9.95 -2.12
CA GLY A 30 -5.67 9.81 -1.89
C GLY A 30 -5.17 8.43 -2.29
N GLY A 31 -5.92 7.39 -1.93
CA GLY A 31 -5.64 6.01 -2.34
C GLY A 31 -5.65 5.84 -3.85
N MET A 32 -6.56 6.52 -4.57
CA MET A 32 -6.60 6.51 -6.03
C MET A 32 -5.35 7.14 -6.65
N ARG A 33 -4.88 8.27 -6.10
CA ARG A 33 -3.61 8.89 -6.55
C ARG A 33 -2.41 7.97 -6.32
N ILE A 34 -2.39 7.27 -5.19
CA ILE A 34 -1.34 6.30 -4.88
C ILE A 34 -1.42 5.10 -5.84
N ALA A 35 -2.62 4.59 -6.12
CA ALA A 35 -2.83 3.49 -7.06
C ALA A 35 -2.34 3.84 -8.47
N ASP A 36 -2.63 5.05 -8.94
CA ASP A 36 -2.10 5.60 -10.19
C ASP A 36 -0.55 5.66 -10.16
N GLN A 37 0.03 6.17 -9.08
CA GLN A 37 1.49 6.22 -8.93
C GLN A 37 2.15 4.84 -8.93
N VAL A 38 1.52 3.85 -8.27
CA VAL A 38 1.99 2.46 -8.28
C VAL A 38 1.99 1.93 -9.71
N HIS A 39 0.91 2.17 -10.47
CA HIS A 39 0.80 1.74 -11.85
C HIS A 39 1.87 2.34 -12.76
N THR A 40 2.11 3.65 -12.65
CA THR A 40 3.06 4.34 -13.52
C THR A 40 4.52 4.10 -13.13
N SER A 41 4.80 3.96 -11.83
CA SER A 41 6.17 3.91 -11.29
C SER A 41 6.61 2.49 -10.90
N GLY A 42 5.70 1.51 -10.97
CA GLY A 42 5.89 0.13 -10.54
C GLY A 42 5.79 -0.09 -9.02
N GLN A 43 5.86 0.97 -8.21
CA GLN A 43 5.74 0.91 -6.76
C GLN A 43 5.42 2.28 -6.13
N ALA A 44 4.93 2.28 -4.89
CA ALA A 44 4.77 3.48 -4.09
C ALA A 44 4.99 3.23 -2.60
N ILE A 45 5.62 4.18 -1.91
CA ILE A 45 5.70 4.20 -0.46
C ILE A 45 4.35 4.71 0.07
N VAL A 46 3.66 3.88 0.85
CA VAL A 46 2.32 4.21 1.37
C VAL A 46 2.35 4.58 2.85
N TRP A 47 3.42 4.22 3.56
CA TRP A 47 3.60 4.58 4.96
C TRP A 47 5.07 4.55 5.41
N THR A 48 5.45 5.47 6.29
CA THR A 48 6.79 5.56 6.89
C THR A 48 6.69 5.81 8.39
N GLY A 49 7.55 5.16 9.19
CA GLY A 49 7.56 5.32 10.64
C GLY A 49 8.13 4.08 11.36
N PRO A 50 7.79 3.90 12.66
CA PRO A 50 8.24 2.78 13.48
C PRO A 50 7.98 1.40 12.85
N ARG A 51 8.93 0.48 13.05
CA ARG A 51 8.91 -0.85 12.45
C ARG A 51 7.66 -1.66 12.81
N GLU A 52 7.29 -1.69 14.08
CA GLU A 52 6.14 -2.46 14.58
C GLU A 52 4.83 -2.06 13.88
N VAL A 53 4.64 -0.76 13.65
CA VAL A 53 3.47 -0.24 12.94
C VAL A 53 3.56 -0.50 11.43
N ALA A 54 4.78 -0.43 10.86
CA ALA A 54 5.01 -0.81 9.46
C ALA A 54 4.64 -2.28 9.21
N GLU A 55 5.05 -3.17 10.11
CA GLU A 55 4.75 -4.61 10.09
C GLU A 55 3.24 -4.83 10.12
N LEU A 56 2.55 -4.19 11.07
CA LEU A 56 1.10 -4.28 11.19
C LEU A 56 0.35 -3.83 9.92
N TYR A 57 0.73 -2.71 9.31
CA TYR A 57 0.06 -2.23 8.10
C TYR A 57 0.39 -3.08 6.87
N TRP A 58 1.62 -3.54 6.76
CA TRP A 58 2.04 -4.41 5.68
C TRP A 58 1.29 -5.74 5.69
N GLU A 59 1.13 -6.36 6.86
CA GLU A 59 0.38 -7.61 7.01
C GLU A 59 -1.09 -7.43 6.63
N GLN A 60 -1.71 -6.32 7.03
CA GLN A 60 -3.09 -6.00 6.67
C GLN A 60 -3.28 -5.77 5.17
N LEU A 61 -2.37 -5.02 4.51
CA LEU A 61 -2.45 -4.79 3.07
C LEU A 61 -2.18 -6.07 2.27
N LYS A 62 -1.21 -6.88 2.69
CA LYS A 62 -0.97 -8.20 2.09
C LYS A 62 -2.17 -9.12 2.24
N SER A 63 -2.81 -9.13 3.42
CA SER A 63 -4.03 -9.91 3.69
C SER A 63 -5.21 -9.44 2.84
N ALA A 64 -5.25 -8.15 2.48
CA ALA A 64 -6.21 -7.59 1.53
C ALA A 64 -5.90 -7.94 0.06
N GLY A 65 -4.84 -8.70 -0.22
CA GLY A 65 -4.48 -9.18 -1.55
C GLY A 65 -3.57 -8.24 -2.35
N LEU A 66 -3.00 -7.20 -1.72
CA LEU A 66 -2.08 -6.30 -2.41
C LEU A 66 -0.71 -6.94 -2.56
N THR A 67 -0.05 -6.63 -3.68
CA THR A 67 1.35 -6.99 -3.90
C THR A 67 2.24 -6.04 -3.12
N MET A 68 3.03 -6.59 -2.19
CA MET A 68 3.84 -5.80 -1.26
C MET A 68 5.33 -6.07 -1.47
N ALA A 69 6.16 -5.03 -1.38
CA ALA A 69 7.62 -5.22 -1.33
C ALA A 69 8.01 -5.84 0.02
N ALA A 70 9.14 -6.53 0.09
CA ALA A 70 9.63 -7.05 1.37
C ALA A 70 9.83 -5.91 2.38
N LEU A 71 9.29 -6.07 3.60
CA LEU A 71 9.65 -5.21 4.72
C LEU A 71 11.13 -5.41 5.03
N GLU A 72 11.94 -4.37 4.83
CA GLU A 72 13.36 -4.44 5.19
C GLU A 72 13.51 -4.84 6.66
N ARG A 73 14.22 -5.94 6.90
CA ARG A 73 14.67 -6.43 8.20
C ARG A 73 16.09 -5.92 8.43
N HIS A 74 16.22 -4.65 8.85
CA HIS A 74 17.43 -4.19 9.52
C HIS A 74 17.25 -4.36 11.03
#